data_AF-A0A2I0IYG2-F1
#
_entry.id   AF-A0A2I0IYG2-F1
#
_cell.length_a   1.000
_cell.length_b   1.000
_cell.length_c   1.000
_cell.angle_alpha   90.00
_cell.angle_beta   90.00
_cell.angle_gamma   90.00
#
_symmetry.space_group_name_H-M   'P 1'
#
loop_
_entity.id
_entity.type
_entity.pdbx_description
1 polymer ?
#
loop_
_entity_poly.entity_id
_entity_poly.type
_entity_poly.pdbx_seq_one_letter_code
_entity_poly.pdbx_strand_id
1 'polypeptide(L)'
;MLGHKSQSSSISRVIAAERAGKKPGLSAEKCTEWLNSHVPDSVLYISFGSQNTISASQMKAVAVGIEASGKPFIWVVRPPLGFDMKGEFRSEWLPEGFERRVMESNQGLLVRTWAPQLEILSHKSTRAFLSHCGWNSVIESLSQGVPIIGWPMVAEQAYNSKMMVEEMGVCMELARGVEDEIEADHVKRVVEIAMENVGTGEDMKRKAVEIGEKIGAAMRNDGEERGSTLKALDEFVTTILSS
;
A
#
# COMPACT_ATOMS: atom_id res chain seq x y z
N MET A 1 36.33 -2.81 18.05
CA MET A 1 35.91 -2.20 16.78
C MET A 1 35.94 -3.29 15.72
N LEU A 2 34.81 -3.94 15.45
CA LEU A 2 34.58 -4.81 14.28
C LEU A 2 33.07 -4.83 14.10
N GLY A 3 32.62 -4.35 12.94
CA GLY A 3 31.24 -4.00 12.67
C GLY A 3 30.35 -5.19 12.37
N HIS A 4 29.26 -5.31 13.13
CA HIS A 4 28.07 -6.02 12.69
C HIS A 4 27.18 -5.04 11.92
N LYS A 5 27.28 -5.06 10.58
CA LYS A 5 26.23 -4.52 9.72
C LYS A 5 25.92 -5.52 8.60
N SER A 6 24.62 -5.72 8.39
CA SER A 6 24.01 -6.09 7.11
C SER A 6 24.05 -7.56 6.64
N GLN A 7 23.40 -8.46 7.40
CA GLN A 7 22.84 -9.69 6.81
C GLN A 7 21.31 -9.61 6.57
N SER A 8 20.57 -8.85 7.40
CA SER A 8 19.11 -8.70 7.26
C SER A 8 18.66 -7.99 5.96
N SER A 9 19.43 -7.00 5.50
CA SER A 9 19.17 -6.26 4.25
C SER A 9 19.29 -7.15 2.99
N SER A 10 20.20 -8.14 3.01
CA SER A 10 20.45 -9.00 1.84
C SER A 10 19.35 -10.05 1.67
N ILE A 11 18.88 -10.64 2.78
CA ILE A 11 17.80 -11.65 2.76
C ILE A 11 16.47 -11.02 2.32
N SER A 12 16.20 -9.78 2.75
CA SER A 12 15.00 -9.02 2.35
C SER A 12 14.97 -8.75 0.83
N ARG A 13 16.13 -8.46 0.22
CA ARG A 13 16.25 -8.24 -1.23
C ARG A 13 16.08 -9.51 -2.06
N VAL A 14 16.55 -10.65 -1.56
CA VAL A 14 16.44 -11.94 -2.27
C VAL A 14 14.99 -12.46 -2.24
N ILE A 15 14.27 -12.29 -1.12
CA ILE A 15 12.89 -12.76 -0.97
C ILE A 15 11.90 -11.94 -1.84
N ALA A 16 12.19 -10.67 -2.11
CA ALA A 16 11.30 -9.80 -2.87
C ALA A 16 11.29 -10.12 -4.38
N ALA A 17 12.43 -10.57 -4.92
CA ALA A 17 12.59 -10.86 -6.35
C ALA A 17 11.94 -12.19 -6.81
N GLU A 18 11.74 -13.16 -5.92
CA GLU A 18 11.27 -14.51 -6.28
C GLU A 18 9.76 -14.74 -6.12
N ARG A 19 9.00 -13.82 -5.49
CA ARG A 19 7.61 -14.09 -5.08
C ARG A 19 6.54 -13.96 -6.16
N ALA A 20 6.85 -13.52 -7.38
CA ALA A 20 5.87 -13.52 -8.46
C ALA A 20 6.54 -13.68 -9.82
N GLY A 21 6.25 -14.78 -10.52
CA GLY A 21 6.64 -15.01 -11.91
C GLY A 21 5.97 -14.07 -12.93
N LYS A 22 5.78 -12.79 -12.59
CA LYS A 22 5.24 -11.74 -13.45
C LYS A 22 6.29 -10.67 -13.68
N LYS A 23 6.65 -10.42 -14.94
CA LYS A 23 7.55 -9.33 -15.31
C LYS A 23 6.89 -7.99 -14.96
N PRO A 24 7.54 -7.11 -14.18
CA PRO A 24 7.00 -5.79 -13.85
C PRO A 24 6.77 -4.93 -15.10
N GLY A 25 5.71 -4.11 -15.11
CA GLY A 25 5.50 -3.09 -16.14
C GLY A 25 6.49 -1.92 -16.05
N LEU A 26 7.09 -1.71 -14.87
CA LEU A 26 8.24 -0.84 -14.56
C LEU A 26 9.16 -1.59 -13.59
N SER A 27 10.48 -1.56 -13.79
CA SER A 27 11.40 -2.26 -12.88
C SER A 27 11.30 -1.70 -11.45
N ALA A 28 11.54 -2.56 -10.45
CA ALA A 28 11.55 -2.14 -9.04
C ALA A 28 12.57 -1.03 -8.76
N GLU A 29 13.66 -1.01 -9.53
CA GLU A 29 14.69 0.04 -9.53
C GLU A 29 14.08 1.41 -9.89
N LYS A 30 13.29 1.50 -10.96
CA LYS A 30 12.64 2.76 -11.36
C LYS A 30 11.66 3.29 -10.32
N CYS A 31 10.89 2.41 -9.68
CA CYS A 31 10.00 2.81 -8.58
C CYS A 31 10.81 3.37 -7.42
N THR A 32 11.92 2.71 -7.08
CA THR A 32 12.81 3.12 -5.99
C THR A 32 13.51 4.45 -6.30
N GLU A 33 14.01 4.63 -7.53
CA GLU A 33 14.63 5.89 -7.97
C GLU A 33 13.65 7.06 -7.89
N TRP A 34 12.41 6.87 -8.35
CA TRP A 34 11.36 7.88 -8.25
C TRP A 34 11.00 8.19 -6.80
N LEU A 35 10.90 7.18 -5.92
CA LEU A 35 10.66 7.39 -4.49
C LEU A 35 11.82 8.16 -3.82
N ASN A 36 13.06 7.93 -4.25
CA ASN A 36 14.23 8.63 -3.74
C ASN A 36 14.27 10.13 -4.11
N SER A 37 13.57 10.54 -5.18
CA SER A 37 13.46 11.97 -5.53
C SER A 37 12.46 12.73 -4.67
N HIS A 38 11.71 12.04 -3.81
CA HIS A 38 10.68 12.62 -2.95
C HIS A 38 11.15 12.68 -1.50
N VAL A 39 10.71 13.70 -0.78
CA VAL A 39 11.02 13.84 0.66
C VAL A 39 10.34 12.71 1.46
N PRO A 40 10.87 12.35 2.65
CA PRO A 40 10.23 11.36 3.51
C PRO A 40 8.75 11.69 3.77
N ASP A 41 7.94 10.65 3.96
CA ASP A 41 6.54 10.79 4.37
C ASP A 41 5.71 11.75 3.47
N SER A 42 5.88 11.66 2.15
CA SER A 42 5.19 12.54 1.18
C SER A 42 4.47 11.83 0.02
N VAL A 43 4.66 10.53 -0.17
CA VAL A 43 4.15 9.77 -1.31
C VAL A 43 2.94 8.91 -0.93
N LEU A 44 1.87 9.02 -1.70
CA LEU A 44 0.72 8.12 -1.65
C LEU A 44 0.98 6.90 -2.54
N TYR A 45 0.87 5.70 -1.98
CA TYR A 45 0.82 4.48 -2.78
C TYR A 45 -0.64 4.09 -3.06
N ILE A 46 -0.97 3.69 -4.29
CA ILE A 46 -2.33 3.30 -4.69
C ILE A 46 -2.30 1.93 -5.37
N SER A 47 -2.98 0.94 -4.80
CA SER A 47 -3.07 -0.41 -5.35
C SER A 47 -4.28 -1.18 -4.81
N PHE A 48 -5.08 -1.74 -5.72
CA PHE A 48 -6.25 -2.56 -5.40
C PHE A 48 -5.98 -4.08 -5.48
N GLY A 49 -4.70 -4.46 -5.45
CA GLY A 49 -4.28 -5.86 -5.51
C GLY A 49 -4.31 -6.45 -6.92
N SER A 50 -4.39 -7.78 -7.00
CA SER A 50 -4.36 -8.51 -8.27
C SER A 50 -5.71 -9.03 -8.75
N GLN A 51 -6.73 -8.98 -7.88
CA GLN A 51 -8.06 -9.56 -8.10
C GLN A 51 -9.16 -8.51 -8.26
N ASN A 52 -8.87 -7.25 -7.96
CA ASN A 52 -9.85 -6.16 -8.02
C ASN A 52 -9.43 -5.10 -9.02
N THR A 53 -10.43 -4.43 -9.58
CA THR A 53 -10.28 -3.23 -10.38
C THR A 53 -11.52 -2.35 -10.17
N ILE A 54 -11.43 -1.10 -10.61
CA ILE A 54 -12.48 -0.10 -10.51
C ILE A 54 -13.05 0.22 -11.89
N SER A 55 -14.24 0.79 -11.96
CA SER A 55 -14.85 1.22 -13.22
C SER A 55 -14.07 2.39 -13.85
N ALA A 56 -14.27 2.62 -15.14
CA ALA A 56 -13.61 3.73 -15.84
C ALA A 56 -14.00 5.11 -15.29
N SER A 57 -15.25 5.27 -14.79
CA SER A 57 -15.68 6.51 -14.12
C SER A 57 -14.94 6.72 -12.80
N GLN A 58 -14.84 5.67 -11.98
CA GLN A 58 -14.04 5.70 -10.74
C GLN A 58 -12.56 5.99 -11.02
N MET A 59 -11.95 5.39 -12.06
CA MET A 59 -10.57 5.71 -12.46
C MET A 59 -10.39 7.19 -12.78
N LYS A 60 -11.33 7.79 -13.52
CA LYS A 60 -11.30 9.22 -13.83
C LYS A 60 -11.44 10.09 -12.58
N ALA A 61 -12.35 9.74 -11.68
CA ALA A 61 -12.52 10.45 -10.41
C ALA A 61 -11.25 10.38 -9.54
N VAL A 62 -10.63 9.20 -9.43
CA VAL A 62 -9.35 9.03 -8.73
C VAL A 62 -8.28 9.90 -9.37
N ALA A 63 -8.11 9.83 -10.69
CA ALA A 63 -7.10 10.58 -11.43
C ALA A 63 -7.22 12.09 -11.22
N VAL A 64 -8.43 12.64 -11.36
CA VAL A 64 -8.67 14.08 -11.15
C VAL A 64 -8.43 14.46 -9.69
N GLY A 65 -8.91 13.65 -8.74
CA GLY A 65 -8.76 13.94 -7.31
C GLY A 65 -7.31 13.92 -6.83
N ILE A 66 -6.52 12.92 -7.24
CA ILE A 66 -5.10 12.83 -6.85
C ILE A 66 -4.27 13.91 -7.55
N GLU A 67 -4.52 14.22 -8.82
CA GLU A 67 -3.85 15.32 -9.53
C GLU A 67 -4.14 16.67 -8.87
N ALA A 68 -5.40 16.91 -8.47
CA ALA A 68 -5.80 18.16 -7.82
C ALA A 68 -5.31 18.27 -6.36
N SER A 69 -4.96 17.16 -5.71
CA SER A 69 -4.39 17.17 -4.35
C SER A 69 -2.95 17.70 -4.31
N GLY A 70 -2.24 17.66 -5.44
CA GLY A 70 -0.82 18.03 -5.51
C GLY A 70 0.12 17.07 -4.78
N LYS A 71 -0.39 15.98 -4.17
CA LYS A 71 0.41 15.03 -3.39
C LYS A 71 1.10 14.05 -4.34
N PRO A 72 2.41 13.79 -4.16
CA PRO A 72 3.10 12.78 -4.94
C PRO A 72 2.47 11.40 -4.82
N PHE A 73 2.37 10.62 -5.90
CA PHE A 73 1.79 9.28 -5.86
C PHE A 73 2.43 8.26 -6.78
N ILE A 74 2.35 7.00 -6.37
CA ILE A 74 2.53 5.83 -7.24
C ILE A 74 1.19 5.13 -7.37
N TRP A 75 0.72 4.92 -8.59
CA TRP A 75 -0.55 4.22 -8.83
C TRP A 75 -0.36 2.99 -9.71
N VAL A 76 -0.67 1.82 -9.16
CA VAL A 76 -0.78 0.57 -9.90
C VAL A 76 -2.11 0.55 -10.66
N VAL A 77 -2.05 0.89 -11.93
CA VAL A 77 -3.22 0.96 -12.82
C VAL A 77 -3.48 -0.37 -13.52
N ARG A 78 -4.76 -0.74 -13.59
CA ARG A 78 -5.26 -1.94 -14.27
C ARG A 78 -6.42 -1.56 -15.20
N PRO A 79 -6.73 -2.43 -16.18
CA PRO A 79 -7.95 -2.29 -16.97
C PRO A 79 -9.21 -2.20 -16.09
N PRO A 80 -10.16 -1.32 -16.42
CA PRO A 80 -11.35 -1.11 -15.61
C PRO A 80 -12.30 -2.30 -15.66
N LEU A 81 -13.32 -2.28 -14.79
CA LEU A 81 -14.39 -3.27 -14.80
C LEU A 81 -15.02 -3.41 -16.20
N GLY A 82 -15.28 -4.66 -16.59
CA GLY A 82 -15.79 -5.01 -17.92
C GLY A 82 -14.70 -5.28 -18.97
N PHE A 83 -13.42 -5.10 -18.64
CA PHE A 83 -12.28 -5.42 -19.50
C PHE A 83 -11.46 -6.58 -18.93
N ASP A 84 -10.63 -7.22 -19.77
CA ASP A 84 -9.67 -8.22 -19.30
C ASP A 84 -8.66 -7.53 -18.37
N MET A 85 -8.62 -7.94 -17.10
CA MET A 85 -7.71 -7.41 -16.08
C MET A 85 -6.22 -7.68 -16.38
N LYS A 86 -5.92 -8.60 -17.30
CA LYS A 86 -4.58 -8.85 -17.85
C LYS A 86 -4.34 -8.17 -19.19
N GLY A 87 -5.34 -7.47 -19.73
CA GLY A 87 -5.26 -6.75 -20.98
C GLY A 87 -4.34 -5.53 -20.92
N GLU A 88 -4.05 -4.98 -22.09
CA GLU A 88 -3.24 -3.77 -22.22
C GLU A 88 -3.97 -2.56 -21.68
N PHE A 89 -3.21 -1.66 -21.05
CA PHE A 89 -3.76 -0.41 -20.57
C PHE A 89 -4.05 0.57 -21.71
N ARG A 90 -5.18 1.26 -21.63
CA ARG A 90 -5.56 2.32 -22.57
C ARG A 90 -5.66 3.67 -21.88
N SER A 91 -5.03 4.68 -22.47
CA SER A 91 -5.00 6.04 -21.92
C SER A 91 -6.38 6.69 -21.83
N GLU A 92 -7.35 6.26 -22.65
CA GLU A 92 -8.75 6.72 -22.64
C GLU A 92 -9.50 6.45 -21.32
N TRP A 93 -8.98 5.57 -20.47
CA TRP A 93 -9.54 5.28 -19.15
C TRP A 93 -9.19 6.34 -18.11
N LEU A 94 -8.24 7.22 -18.42
CA LEU A 94 -7.84 8.36 -17.59
C LEU A 94 -8.23 9.68 -18.29
N PRO A 95 -8.25 10.81 -17.57
CA PRO A 95 -8.42 12.12 -18.19
C PRO A 95 -7.36 12.36 -19.27
N GLU A 96 -7.75 13.03 -20.35
CA GLU A 96 -6.84 13.32 -21.45
C GLU A 96 -5.56 14.01 -20.95
N GLY A 97 -4.40 13.48 -21.33
CA GLY A 97 -3.09 14.03 -20.97
C GLY A 97 -2.66 13.82 -19.51
N PHE A 98 -3.45 13.16 -18.66
CA PHE A 98 -3.16 12.95 -17.24
C PHE A 98 -1.77 12.37 -16.99
N GLU A 99 -1.44 11.23 -17.61
CA GLU A 99 -0.15 10.55 -17.40
C GLU A 99 1.04 11.45 -17.77
N ARG A 100 0.90 12.23 -18.85
CA ARG A 100 1.94 13.20 -19.26
C ARG A 100 2.12 14.29 -18.19
N ARG A 101 1.02 14.90 -17.74
CA ARG A 101 1.06 16.02 -16.77
C ARG A 101 1.68 15.60 -15.44
N VAL A 102 1.28 14.45 -14.90
CA VAL A 102 1.79 13.98 -13.61
C VAL A 102 3.24 13.50 -13.70
N MET A 103 3.67 12.98 -14.85
CA MET A 103 5.06 12.60 -15.09
C MET A 103 5.96 13.83 -15.26
N GLU A 104 5.56 14.81 -16.08
CA GLU A 104 6.35 16.04 -16.33
C GLU A 104 6.50 16.92 -15.08
N SER A 105 5.48 16.95 -14.23
CA SER A 105 5.52 17.65 -12.93
C SER A 105 6.23 16.86 -11.82
N ASN A 106 6.70 15.64 -12.11
CA ASN A 106 7.21 14.69 -11.12
C ASN A 106 6.23 14.41 -9.97
N GLN A 107 4.93 14.56 -10.19
CA GLN A 107 3.89 14.31 -9.19
C GLN A 107 3.48 12.84 -9.13
N GLY A 108 3.43 12.14 -10.27
CA GLY A 108 2.83 10.81 -10.35
C GLY A 108 3.63 9.83 -11.17
N LEU A 109 3.71 8.59 -10.68
CA LEU A 109 4.25 7.45 -11.41
C LEU A 109 3.15 6.38 -11.60
N LEU A 110 2.80 6.10 -12.86
CA LEU A 110 1.86 5.01 -13.19
C LEU A 110 2.61 3.71 -13.41
N VAL A 111 2.27 2.69 -12.63
CA VAL A 111 2.82 1.34 -12.75
C VAL A 111 1.77 0.42 -13.35
N ARG A 112 2.14 -0.30 -14.40
CA ARG A 112 1.25 -1.26 -15.05
C ARG A 112 1.54 -2.67 -14.54
N THR A 113 0.51 -3.52 -14.57
CA THR A 113 0.49 -4.97 -14.25
C THR A 113 0.89 -5.38 -12.82
N TRP A 114 2.06 -4.97 -12.34
CA TRP A 114 2.61 -5.35 -11.03
C TRP A 114 3.60 -4.30 -10.52
N ALA A 115 3.59 -4.08 -9.21
CA ALA A 115 4.52 -3.21 -8.51
C ALA A 115 5.16 -3.96 -7.32
N PRO A 116 6.41 -3.62 -6.95
CA PRO A 116 7.09 -4.15 -5.76
C PRO A 116 6.47 -3.55 -4.49
N GLN A 117 5.28 -4.04 -4.11
CA GLN A 117 4.43 -3.42 -3.08
C GLN A 117 5.16 -3.30 -1.74
N LEU A 118 5.83 -4.36 -1.29
CA LEU A 118 6.54 -4.33 -0.02
C LEU A 118 7.68 -3.32 -0.05
N GLU A 119 8.43 -3.23 -1.15
CA GLU A 119 9.52 -2.25 -1.29
C GLU A 119 9.01 -0.81 -1.33
N ILE A 120 7.89 -0.55 -2.00
CA ILE A 120 7.23 0.77 -1.98
C ILE A 120 6.78 1.10 -0.57
N LEU A 121 6.08 0.19 0.12
CA LEU A 121 5.60 0.41 1.49
C LEU A 121 6.74 0.59 2.50
N SER A 122 7.86 -0.10 2.30
CA SER A 122 9.05 0.01 3.17
C SER A 122 9.88 1.27 2.89
N HIS A 123 9.58 2.03 1.83
CA HIS A 123 10.35 3.20 1.47
C HIS A 123 10.00 4.39 2.36
N LYS A 124 11.02 5.09 2.87
CA LYS A 124 10.87 6.27 3.77
C LYS A 124 9.97 7.39 3.22
N SER A 125 9.80 7.47 1.90
CA SER A 125 8.97 8.49 1.24
C SER A 125 7.50 8.15 1.27
N THR A 126 7.13 6.88 1.50
CA THR A 126 5.73 6.43 1.48
C THR A 126 5.02 6.83 2.77
N ARG A 127 3.97 7.64 2.62
CA ARG A 127 3.21 8.23 3.71
C ARG A 127 1.93 7.48 4.02
N ALA A 128 1.21 7.06 2.99
CA ALA A 128 -0.10 6.43 3.11
C ALA A 128 -0.33 5.46 1.95
N PHE A 129 -1.27 4.54 2.13
CA PHE A 129 -1.62 3.53 1.14
C PHE A 129 -3.13 3.52 0.86
N LEU A 130 -3.55 3.93 -0.33
CA LEU A 130 -4.90 3.69 -0.84
C LEU A 130 -5.03 2.23 -1.30
N SER A 131 -5.80 1.45 -0.54
CA SER A 131 -5.83 0.00 -0.63
C SER A 131 -7.24 -0.56 -0.64
N HIS A 132 -7.38 -1.74 -1.25
CA HIS A 132 -8.59 -2.56 -1.19
C HIS A 132 -8.82 -3.26 0.16
N CYS A 133 -7.94 -3.06 1.16
CA CYS A 133 -8.07 -3.63 2.51
C CYS A 133 -8.01 -5.17 2.58
N GLY A 134 -7.40 -5.85 1.60
CA GLY A 134 -7.10 -7.28 1.70
C GLY A 134 -6.06 -7.54 2.78
N TRP A 135 -6.22 -8.61 3.56
CA TRP A 135 -5.45 -8.80 4.81
C TRP A 135 -3.93 -8.83 4.62
N ASN A 136 -3.44 -9.44 3.54
CA ASN A 136 -2.00 -9.43 3.22
C ASN A 136 -1.46 -8.01 3.02
N SER A 137 -2.17 -7.19 2.24
CA SER A 137 -1.81 -5.80 2.00
C SER A 137 -1.91 -4.95 3.28
N VAL A 138 -2.87 -5.24 4.15
CA VAL A 138 -3.01 -4.59 5.47
C VAL A 138 -1.78 -4.89 6.34
N ILE A 139 -1.40 -6.16 6.49
CA ILE A 139 -0.25 -6.54 7.31
C ILE A 139 1.06 -5.98 6.74
N GLU A 140 1.26 -6.01 5.41
CA GLU A 140 2.42 -5.38 4.78
C GLU A 140 2.49 -3.89 5.12
N SER A 141 1.39 -3.15 4.96
CA SER A 141 1.32 -1.71 5.25
C SER A 141 1.62 -1.39 6.70
N LEU A 142 0.93 -2.04 7.63
CA LEU A 142 1.05 -1.76 9.05
C LEU A 142 2.41 -2.22 9.61
N SER A 143 3.00 -3.29 9.06
CA SER A 143 4.36 -3.70 9.43
C SER A 143 5.42 -2.64 9.12
N GLN A 144 5.15 -1.78 8.13
CA GLN A 144 6.02 -0.66 7.74
C GLN A 144 5.57 0.69 8.32
N GLY A 145 4.57 0.70 9.22
CA GLY A 145 4.06 1.94 9.81
C GLY A 145 3.38 2.87 8.80
N VAL A 146 2.75 2.31 7.77
CA VAL A 146 2.03 3.07 6.73
C VAL A 146 0.52 2.97 6.97
N PRO A 147 -0.17 4.07 7.30
CA PRO A 147 -1.63 4.11 7.43
C PRO A 147 -2.33 3.95 6.09
N ILE A 148 -3.63 3.60 6.14
CA ILE A 148 -4.39 3.16 4.98
C ILE A 148 -5.54 4.12 4.67
N ILE A 149 -5.73 4.44 3.40
CA ILE A 149 -6.99 4.93 2.88
C ILE A 149 -7.74 3.71 2.35
N GLY A 150 -8.85 3.35 2.98
CA GLY A 150 -9.57 2.12 2.70
C GLY A 150 -10.57 2.28 1.56
N TRP A 151 -10.52 1.36 0.60
CA TRP A 151 -11.57 1.15 -0.38
C TRP A 151 -11.89 -0.34 -0.48
N PRO A 152 -12.54 -0.94 0.55
CA PRO A 152 -12.89 -2.35 0.53
C PRO A 152 -13.87 -2.66 -0.61
N MET A 153 -13.58 -3.67 -1.44
CA MET A 153 -14.33 -3.99 -2.66
C MET A 153 -15.11 -5.30 -2.57
N VAL A 154 -14.49 -6.36 -2.02
CA VAL A 154 -15.05 -7.73 -2.01
C VAL A 154 -14.63 -8.52 -0.77
N ALA A 155 -15.26 -9.68 -0.57
CA ALA A 155 -14.90 -10.66 0.46
C ALA A 155 -14.90 -10.07 1.89
N GLU A 156 -13.84 -10.30 2.66
CA GLU A 156 -13.70 -9.87 4.06
C GLU A 156 -13.18 -8.43 4.21
N GLN A 157 -12.86 -7.75 3.09
CA GLN A 157 -12.20 -6.45 3.09
C GLN A 157 -12.96 -5.39 3.89
N ALA A 158 -14.30 -5.41 3.85
CA ALA A 158 -15.12 -4.47 4.62
C ALA A 158 -14.98 -4.67 6.14
N TYR A 159 -14.82 -5.91 6.61
CA TYR A 159 -14.56 -6.20 8.01
C TYR A 159 -13.15 -5.77 8.41
N ASN A 160 -12.15 -6.01 7.56
CA ASN A 160 -10.80 -5.52 7.79
C ASN A 160 -10.78 -4.00 7.90
N SER A 161 -11.44 -3.31 6.97
CA SER A 161 -11.56 -1.84 6.97
C SER A 161 -12.21 -1.33 8.25
N LYS A 162 -13.36 -1.91 8.65
CA LYS A 162 -14.05 -1.57 9.89
C LYS A 162 -13.13 -1.71 11.12
N MET A 163 -12.43 -2.84 11.25
CA MET A 163 -11.47 -3.05 12.34
C MET A 163 -10.35 -2.00 12.33
N MET A 164 -9.80 -1.67 11.16
CA MET A 164 -8.74 -0.67 11.07
C MET A 164 -9.22 0.74 11.41
N VAL A 165 -10.47 1.08 11.11
CA VAL A 165 -11.10 2.37 11.43
C VAL A 165 -11.45 2.44 12.91
N GLU A 166 -12.24 1.49 13.42
CA GLU A 166 -12.87 1.57 14.73
C GLU A 166 -11.93 1.15 15.86
N GLU A 167 -11.13 0.09 15.66
CA GLU A 167 -10.32 -0.51 16.72
C GLU A 167 -8.86 -0.03 16.68
N MET A 168 -8.28 0.05 15.48
CA MET A 168 -6.86 0.42 15.31
C MET A 168 -6.65 1.92 15.12
N GLY A 169 -7.62 2.63 14.53
CA GLY A 169 -7.53 4.04 14.18
C GLY A 169 -6.42 4.37 13.17
N VAL A 170 -6.12 3.44 12.24
CA VAL A 170 -5.06 3.56 11.22
C VAL A 170 -5.61 3.65 9.80
N CYS A 171 -6.93 3.68 9.65
CA CYS A 171 -7.62 3.72 8.38
C CYS A 171 -8.68 4.83 8.35
N MET A 172 -8.85 5.44 7.18
CA MET A 172 -10.04 6.20 6.82
C MET A 172 -10.63 5.65 5.51
N GLU A 173 -11.95 5.51 5.43
CA GLU A 173 -12.59 4.97 4.22
C GLU A 173 -12.82 6.05 3.17
N LEU A 174 -12.40 5.77 1.94
CA LEU A 174 -12.71 6.57 0.76
C LEU A 174 -14.09 6.21 0.19
N ALA A 175 -14.35 4.90 0.03
CA ALA A 175 -15.55 4.35 -0.60
C ALA A 175 -15.72 2.85 -0.24
N ARG A 176 -16.85 2.24 -0.60
CA ARG A 176 -17.12 0.83 -0.31
C ARG A 176 -17.76 0.09 -1.49
N GLY A 177 -17.28 -1.11 -1.78
CA GLY A 177 -17.74 -1.90 -2.92
C GLY A 177 -17.24 -1.36 -4.25
N VAL A 178 -17.68 -2.01 -5.33
CA VAL A 178 -17.27 -1.71 -6.70
C VAL A 178 -18.27 -0.81 -7.45
N GLU A 179 -19.47 -0.65 -6.91
CA GLU A 179 -20.56 0.11 -7.53
C GLU A 179 -20.65 1.56 -7.01
N ASP A 180 -19.99 1.87 -5.88
CA ASP A 180 -20.00 3.22 -5.30
C ASP A 180 -19.47 4.25 -6.32
N GLU A 181 -20.32 5.22 -6.66
CA GLU A 181 -19.86 6.39 -7.39
C GLU A 181 -19.04 7.28 -6.45
N ILE A 182 -17.86 7.69 -6.92
CA ILE A 182 -16.98 8.58 -6.17
C ILE A 182 -16.73 9.86 -6.96
N GLU A 183 -16.74 10.99 -6.27
CA GLU A 183 -16.42 12.29 -6.86
C GLU A 183 -14.95 12.64 -6.66
N ALA A 184 -14.37 13.33 -7.65
CA ALA A 184 -12.97 13.74 -7.61
C ALA A 184 -12.66 14.65 -6.41
N ASP A 185 -13.58 15.55 -6.05
CA ASP A 185 -13.41 16.43 -4.89
C ASP A 185 -13.38 15.65 -3.57
N HIS A 186 -14.11 14.54 -3.49
CA HIS A 186 -14.06 13.65 -2.33
C HIS A 186 -12.72 12.92 -2.24
N VAL A 187 -12.24 12.37 -3.36
CA VAL A 187 -10.89 11.77 -3.44
C VAL A 187 -9.83 12.78 -3.01
N LYS A 188 -9.86 14.00 -3.54
CA LYS A 188 -8.94 15.09 -3.20
C LYS A 188 -8.90 15.34 -1.69
N ARG A 189 -10.07 15.56 -1.07
CA ARG A 189 -10.17 15.84 0.37
C ARG A 189 -9.62 14.70 1.23
N VAL A 190 -9.97 13.45 0.92
CA VAL A 190 -9.51 12.27 1.67
C VAL A 190 -8.00 12.11 1.55
N VAL A 191 -7.45 12.29 0.34
CA VAL A 191 -6.01 12.24 0.11
C VAL A 191 -5.30 13.38 0.85
N GLU A 192 -5.81 14.60 0.80
CA GLU A 192 -5.24 15.72 1.56
C GLU A 192 -5.19 15.40 3.06
N ILE A 193 -6.32 15.00 3.67
CA ILE A 193 -6.39 14.66 5.10
C ILE A 193 -5.40 13.56 5.49
N ALA A 194 -5.32 12.47 4.70
CA ALA A 194 -4.44 11.35 5.00
C ALA A 194 -2.95 11.69 4.88
N MET A 195 -2.63 12.69 4.05
CA MET A 195 -1.27 13.10 3.71
C MET A 195 -0.80 14.34 4.47
N GLU A 196 -1.62 14.91 5.36
CA GLU A 196 -1.21 16.00 6.25
C GLU A 196 -0.40 15.48 7.44
N ASN A 197 0.60 16.26 7.85
CA ASN A 197 1.46 15.96 9.01
C ASN A 197 0.89 16.53 10.32
N VAL A 198 -0.40 16.87 10.33
CA VAL A 198 -1.16 17.31 11.49
C VAL A 198 -2.57 16.73 11.44
N GLY A 199 -3.24 16.64 12.59
CA GLY A 199 -4.61 16.15 12.68
C GLY A 199 -4.75 14.67 12.32
N THR A 200 -5.85 14.30 11.68
CA THR A 200 -6.24 12.89 11.45
C THR A 200 -5.17 12.07 10.72
N GLY A 201 -4.55 12.61 9.66
CA GLY A 201 -3.51 11.89 8.91
C GLY A 201 -2.27 11.60 9.75
N GLU A 202 -1.89 12.50 10.65
CA GLU A 202 -0.77 12.32 11.57
C GLU A 202 -1.09 11.35 12.70
N ASP A 203 -2.30 11.43 13.27
CA ASP A 203 -2.77 10.47 14.27
C ASP A 203 -2.80 9.04 13.72
N MET A 204 -3.27 8.86 12.48
CA MET A 204 -3.25 7.56 11.79
C MET A 204 -1.81 7.07 11.59
N LYS A 205 -0.88 7.94 11.19
CA LYS A 205 0.53 7.60 10.98
C LYS A 205 1.20 7.15 12.28
N ARG A 206 1.06 7.91 13.35
CA ARG A 206 1.60 7.57 14.67
C ARG A 206 1.09 6.20 15.14
N LYS A 207 -0.22 5.95 15.05
CA LYS A 207 -0.82 4.66 15.42
C LYS A 207 -0.32 3.52 14.53
N ALA A 208 -0.15 3.77 13.23
CA ALA A 208 0.40 2.76 12.30
C ALA A 208 1.84 2.38 12.68
N VAL A 209 2.68 3.36 13.04
CA VAL A 209 4.05 3.11 13.52
C VAL A 209 4.03 2.28 14.82
N GLU A 210 3.20 2.65 15.80
CA GLU A 210 3.06 1.88 17.05
C GLU A 210 2.61 0.44 16.81
N ILE A 211 1.69 0.21 15.87
CA ILE A 211 1.26 -1.13 15.48
C ILE A 211 2.38 -1.87 14.76
N GLY A 212 3.13 -1.21 13.86
CA GLY A 212 4.27 -1.80 13.18
C GLY A 212 5.35 -2.29 14.15
N GLU A 213 5.67 -1.51 15.18
CA GLU A 213 6.58 -1.91 16.26
C GLU A 213 6.07 -3.15 17.01
N LYS A 214 4.76 -3.20 17.33
CA LYS A 214 4.14 -4.36 17.98
C LYS A 214 4.16 -5.61 17.09
N ILE A 215 3.91 -5.46 15.78
CA ILE A 215 4.03 -6.55 14.81
C ILE A 215 5.47 -7.06 14.78
N GLY A 216 6.46 -6.16 14.73
CA GLY A 216 7.88 -6.52 14.77
C GLY A 216 8.26 -7.27 16.05
N ALA A 217 7.79 -6.80 17.21
CA ALA A 217 8.02 -7.45 18.50
C ALA A 217 7.38 -8.86 18.58
N ALA A 218 6.19 -9.05 18.02
CA ALA A 218 5.49 -10.34 18.00
C ALA A 218 6.21 -11.39 17.14
N MET A 219 6.96 -10.95 16.12
CA MET A 219 7.73 -11.79 15.20
C MET A 219 9.21 -11.95 15.59
N ARG A 220 9.64 -11.34 16.70
CA ARG A 220 11.04 -11.31 17.14
C ARG A 220 11.56 -12.71 17.46
N ASN A 221 12.74 -13.06 16.94
CA ASN A 221 13.39 -14.36 17.16
C ASN A 221 14.77 -14.26 17.85
N ASP A 222 15.20 -13.05 18.16
CA ASP A 222 16.44 -12.74 18.87
C ASP A 222 16.17 -12.34 20.32
N GLY A 223 17.09 -12.72 21.21
CA GLY A 223 17.01 -12.48 22.65
C GLY A 223 16.59 -13.69 23.48
N GLU A 224 16.50 -13.48 24.80
CA GLU A 224 16.12 -14.54 25.76
C GLU A 224 14.64 -14.95 25.63
N GLU A 225 13.79 -14.05 25.13
CA GLU A 225 12.36 -14.27 24.97
C GLU A 225 11.87 -14.02 23.54
N ARG A 226 11.39 -15.11 22.90
CA ARG A 226 10.79 -15.09 21.56
C ARG A 226 9.48 -14.29 21.54
N GLY A 227 9.17 -13.69 20.40
CA GLY A 227 7.92 -12.98 20.15
C GLY A 227 6.69 -13.90 20.27
N SER A 228 5.54 -13.30 20.61
CA SER A 228 4.31 -14.04 20.89
C SER A 228 3.83 -14.93 19.74
N THR A 229 4.01 -14.48 18.48
CA THR A 229 3.61 -15.27 17.31
C THR A 229 4.48 -16.50 17.16
N LEU A 230 5.80 -16.39 17.37
CA LEU A 230 6.70 -17.52 17.27
C LEU A 230 6.48 -18.53 18.39
N LYS A 231 6.22 -18.07 19.61
CA LYS A 231 5.82 -18.94 20.73
C LYS A 231 4.57 -19.73 20.41
N ALA A 232 3.51 -19.07 19.91
CA ALA A 232 2.27 -19.74 19.54
C ALA A 232 2.48 -20.77 18.41
N LEU A 233 3.36 -20.47 17.44
CA LEU A 233 3.72 -21.41 16.39
C LEU A 233 4.52 -22.60 16.92
N ASP A 234 5.46 -22.39 17.85
CA ASP A 234 6.19 -23.48 18.50
C ASP A 234 5.23 -24.39 19.27
N GLU A 235 4.33 -23.82 20.08
CA GLU A 235 3.33 -24.55 20.85
C GLU A 235 2.42 -25.38 19.93
N PHE A 236 1.97 -24.79 18.83
CA PHE A 236 1.19 -25.50 17.81
C PHE A 236 1.97 -26.68 17.22
N VAL A 237 3.22 -26.47 16.81
CA VAL A 237 4.09 -27.51 16.24
C VAL A 237 4.38 -28.62 17.25
N THR A 238 4.69 -28.27 18.50
CA THR A 238 4.87 -29.25 19.58
C THR A 238 3.61 -30.08 19.75
N THR A 239 2.44 -29.45 19.80
CA THR A 239 1.16 -30.16 20.00
C THR A 239 0.90 -31.21 18.91
N ILE A 240 1.13 -30.87 17.63
CA ILE A 240 0.85 -31.80 16.52
C ILE A 240 1.91 -32.90 16.36
N LEU A 241 3.13 -32.71 16.90
CA LEU A 241 4.20 -33.71 16.86
C LEU A 241 4.24 -34.62 18.08
N SER A 242 3.52 -34.29 19.16
CA SER A 242 3.51 -35.04 20.42
C SER A 242 2.57 -36.27 20.40
N SER A 243 2.25 -36.80 19.21
CA SER A 243 1.45 -38.01 19.01
C SER A 243 2.24 -39.29 19.29
#